data_AF-A0A963S491-F1
#
_entry.id   AF-A0A963S491-F1
#
_cell.length_a   1.000
_cell.length_b   1.000
_cell.length_c   1.000
_cell.angle_alpha   90.00
_cell.angle_beta   90.00
_cell.angle_gamma   90.00
#
_symmetry.space_group_name_H-M   'P 1'
#
loop_
_entity.id
_entity.type
_entity.pdbx_description
1 polymer ?
#
loop_
_entity_poly.entity_id
_entity_poly.type
_entity_poly.pdbx_seq_one_letter_code
_entity_poly.pdbx_strand_id
1 'polypeptide(L)'
;MTYQQNILEARSAIGNEPHWDGIEAESVARMRLQNRFRTGLDIARYTAKIMREDMAAYDADPANYTQSLGCWHGFIGQQKMISIKKHFGTTKGRYLYLSGWMVAALRSEFGPLPDQSMHEKTSVPALIEELYTFLRQADARELGMLFRELDKAKEAGDAVTTHRLLHKIDEYQTHIVPIIADIDAG
;
A
#
# COMPACT_ATOMS: atom_id res chain seq x y z
N MET A 1 -1.95 -15.01 1.48
CA MET A 1 -1.11 -15.98 0.77
C MET A 1 0.32 -15.76 1.19
N THR A 2 1.00 -16.81 1.62
CA THR A 2 2.41 -16.76 2.01
C THR A 2 3.31 -16.71 0.78
N TYR A 3 4.59 -16.37 0.98
CA TYR A 3 5.60 -16.41 -0.05
C TYR A 3 5.74 -17.81 -0.67
N GLN A 4 5.77 -18.84 0.17
CA GLN A 4 5.88 -20.22 -0.30
C GLN A 4 4.68 -20.64 -1.16
N GLN A 5 3.46 -20.22 -0.80
CA GLN A 5 2.27 -20.50 -1.62
C GLN A 5 2.39 -19.87 -3.00
N ASN A 6 2.84 -18.61 -3.08
CA ASN A 6 3.06 -17.93 -4.37
C ASN A 6 4.11 -18.63 -5.24
N ILE A 7 5.18 -19.17 -4.64
CA ILE A 7 6.20 -19.95 -5.36
C ILE A 7 5.59 -21.23 -5.93
N LEU A 8 4.81 -21.96 -5.12
CA LEU A 8 4.17 -23.20 -5.55
C LEU A 8 3.18 -22.97 -6.70
N GLU A 9 2.36 -21.94 -6.61
CA GLU A 9 1.44 -21.54 -7.68
C GLU A 9 2.18 -21.14 -8.95
N ALA A 10 3.25 -20.34 -8.83
CA ALA A 10 4.07 -19.95 -9.98
C ALA A 10 4.73 -21.15 -10.63
N ARG A 11 5.32 -22.05 -9.83
CA ARG A 11 5.95 -23.29 -10.32
C ARG A 11 4.95 -24.19 -11.03
N SER A 12 3.75 -24.34 -10.48
CA SER A 12 2.69 -25.13 -11.12
C SER A 12 2.27 -24.54 -12.46
N ALA A 13 2.13 -23.21 -12.55
CA ALA A 13 1.78 -22.55 -13.81
C ALA A 13 2.90 -22.69 -14.86
N ILE A 14 4.16 -22.52 -14.46
CA ILE A 14 5.32 -22.64 -15.35
C ILE A 14 5.50 -24.07 -15.85
N GLY A 15 5.37 -25.08 -14.97
CA GLY A 15 5.54 -26.48 -15.34
C GLY A 15 4.51 -27.03 -16.32
N ASN A 16 3.38 -26.33 -16.50
CA ASN A 16 2.36 -26.69 -17.48
C ASN A 16 2.66 -26.18 -18.89
N GLU A 17 3.68 -25.32 -19.07
CA GLU A 17 4.00 -24.66 -20.33
C GLU A 17 5.42 -25.02 -20.80
N PRO A 18 5.58 -25.87 -21.83
CA PRO A 18 6.89 -26.39 -22.26
C PRO A 18 7.89 -25.35 -22.77
N HIS A 19 7.47 -24.10 -22.98
CA HIS A 19 8.30 -23.02 -23.52
C HIS A 19 8.70 -21.98 -22.45
N TRP A 20 8.39 -22.22 -21.18
CA TRP A 20 8.63 -21.28 -20.08
C TRP A 20 9.90 -21.57 -19.26
N ASP A 21 10.84 -22.32 -19.83
CA ASP A 21 12.07 -22.76 -19.16
C ASP A 21 12.98 -21.62 -18.64
N GLY A 22 12.81 -20.40 -19.16
CA GLY A 22 13.53 -19.20 -18.71
C GLY A 22 12.89 -18.45 -17.54
N ILE A 23 11.74 -18.90 -17.04
CA ILE A 23 10.99 -18.21 -15.97
C ILE A 23 11.27 -18.83 -14.62
N GLU A 24 11.73 -18.02 -13.67
CA GLU A 24 12.02 -18.45 -12.32
C GLU A 24 10.82 -18.16 -11.39
N ALA A 25 10.31 -19.21 -10.73
CA ALA A 25 9.08 -19.16 -9.94
C ALA A 25 9.19 -18.25 -8.70
N GLU A 26 10.36 -18.20 -8.06
CA GLU A 26 10.66 -17.35 -6.92
C GLU A 26 10.58 -15.86 -7.30
N SER A 27 11.09 -15.49 -8.48
CA SER A 27 11.05 -14.14 -9.05
C SER A 27 9.62 -13.70 -9.35
N VAL A 28 8.82 -14.60 -9.94
CA VAL A 28 7.38 -14.37 -10.14
C VAL A 28 6.67 -14.17 -8.80
N ALA A 29 6.96 -14.99 -7.79
CA ALA A 29 6.36 -14.89 -6.46
C ALA A 29 6.70 -13.55 -5.79
N ARG A 30 7.95 -13.08 -5.89
CA ARG A 30 8.39 -11.78 -5.38
C ARG A 30 7.63 -10.63 -6.05
N MET A 31 7.53 -10.64 -7.39
CA MET A 31 6.78 -9.63 -8.14
C MET A 31 5.30 -9.60 -7.75
N ARG A 32 4.68 -10.77 -7.53
CA ARG A 32 3.28 -10.88 -7.07
C ARG A 32 3.09 -10.28 -5.68
N LEU A 33 3.98 -10.59 -4.73
CA LEU A 33 3.91 -10.05 -3.37
C LEU A 33 4.16 -8.54 -3.32
N GLN A 34 5.12 -8.05 -4.11
CA GLN A 34 5.41 -6.61 -4.26
C GLN A 34 4.25 -5.84 -4.90
N ASN A 35 3.35 -6.53 -5.60
CA ASN A 35 2.16 -5.96 -6.22
C ASN A 35 0.87 -6.62 -5.69
N ARG A 36 0.74 -6.68 -4.35
CA ARG A 36 -0.41 -7.29 -3.66
C ARG A 36 -1.76 -6.71 -4.11
N PHE A 37 -1.83 -5.40 -4.32
CA PHE A 37 -3.04 -4.70 -4.77
C PHE A 37 -2.92 -4.38 -6.26
N ARG A 38 -3.62 -5.15 -7.10
CA ARG A 38 -3.52 -5.05 -8.56
C ARG A 38 -4.37 -3.94 -9.13
N THR A 39 -5.49 -3.63 -8.48
CA THR A 39 -6.44 -2.60 -8.92
C THR A 39 -6.84 -1.67 -7.78
N GLY A 40 -7.35 -0.49 -8.13
CA GLY A 40 -7.95 0.42 -7.16
C GLY A 40 -9.17 -0.18 -6.44
N LEU A 41 -9.91 -1.10 -7.09
CA LEU A 41 -11.04 -1.80 -6.47
C LEU A 41 -10.59 -2.78 -5.37
N ASP A 42 -9.44 -3.43 -5.54
CA ASP A 42 -8.86 -4.28 -4.49
C ASP A 42 -8.50 -3.45 -3.26
N ILE A 43 -7.94 -2.26 -3.48
CA ILE A 43 -7.63 -1.29 -2.41
C ILE A 43 -8.93 -0.84 -1.73
N ALA A 44 -9.92 -0.39 -2.51
CA ALA A 44 -11.18 0.11 -1.96
C ALA A 44 -11.90 -0.93 -1.10
N ARG A 45 -11.98 -2.19 -1.55
CA ARG A 45 -12.58 -3.28 -0.76
C ARG A 45 -11.79 -3.55 0.53
N TYR A 46 -10.46 -3.59 0.42
CA TYR A 46 -9.58 -3.83 1.55
C TYR A 46 -9.69 -2.73 2.62
N THR A 47 -9.62 -1.47 2.21
CA THR A 47 -9.65 -0.33 3.13
C THR A 47 -11.03 -0.04 3.68
N ALA A 48 -12.10 -0.28 2.92
CA ALA A 48 -13.47 -0.19 3.43
C ALA A 48 -13.71 -1.16 4.60
N LYS A 49 -13.16 -2.38 4.54
CA LYS A 49 -13.22 -3.33 5.65
C LYS A 49 -12.52 -2.79 6.90
N ILE A 50 -11.31 -2.24 6.77
CA ILE A 50 -10.57 -1.64 7.88
C ILE A 50 -11.39 -0.51 8.52
N MET A 51 -11.96 0.38 7.70
CA MET A 51 -12.76 1.49 8.22
C MET A 51 -13.98 0.99 9.01
N ARG A 52 -14.66 -0.07 8.54
CA ARG A 52 -15.78 -0.68 9.29
C ARG A 52 -15.34 -1.30 10.61
N GLU A 53 -14.19 -1.96 10.64
CA GLU A 53 -13.62 -2.52 11.87
C GLU A 53 -13.26 -1.42 12.88
N ASP A 54 -12.65 -0.33 12.42
CA ASP A 54 -12.29 0.81 13.27
C ASP A 54 -13.53 1.56 13.78
N MET A 55 -14.58 1.71 12.97
CA MET A 55 -15.87 2.26 13.42
C MET A 55 -16.48 1.42 14.56
N ALA A 56 -16.52 0.10 14.41
CA ALA A 56 -17.02 -0.79 15.45
C ALA A 56 -16.17 -0.75 16.73
N ALA A 57 -14.85 -0.59 16.59
CA ALA A 57 -13.95 -0.41 17.73
C ALA A 57 -14.20 0.91 18.48
N TYR A 58 -14.49 2.00 17.76
CA TYR A 58 -14.85 3.28 18.35
C TYR A 58 -16.22 3.23 19.05
N ASP A 59 -17.23 2.60 18.43
CA ASP A 59 -18.56 2.41 19.03
C ASP A 59 -18.47 1.65 20.37
N ALA A 60 -17.56 0.68 20.46
CA ALA A 60 -17.31 -0.08 21.68
C ALA A 60 -16.52 0.72 22.74
N ASP A 61 -15.56 1.55 22.31
CA ASP A 61 -14.74 2.39 23.17
C ASP A 61 -14.22 3.63 22.40
N PRO A 62 -14.70 4.85 22.76
CA PRO A 62 -14.31 6.08 22.09
C PRO A 62 -12.82 6.43 22.15
N ALA A 63 -12.03 5.79 23.03
CA ALA A 63 -10.58 5.93 23.03
C ALA A 63 -9.93 5.35 21.75
N ASN A 64 -10.62 4.47 21.03
CA ASN A 64 -10.17 3.87 19.77
C ASN A 64 -10.52 4.73 18.54
N TYR A 65 -10.32 6.04 18.62
CA TYR A 65 -10.51 6.95 17.50
C TYR A 65 -9.41 6.79 16.43
N THR A 66 -9.69 7.26 15.22
CA THR A 66 -8.75 7.25 14.10
C THR A 66 -8.26 8.66 13.77
N GLN A 67 -7.13 8.77 13.07
CA GLN A 67 -6.52 10.06 12.74
C GLN A 67 -5.99 10.09 11.30
N SER A 68 -6.08 11.25 10.67
CA SER A 68 -5.50 11.52 9.35
C SER A 68 -4.91 12.92 9.27
N LEU A 69 -3.96 13.08 8.35
CA LEU A 69 -3.51 14.38 7.87
C LEU A 69 -3.74 14.46 6.37
N GLY A 70 -4.15 15.64 5.90
CA GLY A 70 -4.27 15.95 4.48
C GLY A 70 -2.97 15.70 3.73
N CYS A 71 -3.03 15.06 2.57
CA CYS A 71 -1.87 14.86 1.70
C CYS A 71 -2.19 15.36 0.28
N TRP A 72 -1.52 16.43 -0.15
CA TRP A 72 -1.75 17.06 -1.46
C TRP A 72 -0.98 16.37 -2.61
N HIS A 73 -0.11 15.41 -2.31
CA HIS A 73 0.65 14.65 -3.32
C HIS A 73 1.00 13.24 -2.81
N GLY A 74 1.13 12.29 -3.73
CA GLY A 74 1.45 10.89 -3.45
C GLY A 74 2.71 10.71 -2.61
N PHE A 75 3.75 11.46 -2.95
CA PHE A 75 5.01 11.47 -2.18
C PHE A 75 4.82 11.91 -0.71
N ILE A 76 3.96 12.90 -0.44
CA ILE A 76 3.67 13.35 0.93
C ILE A 76 2.93 12.26 1.69
N GLY A 77 1.93 11.64 1.06
CA GLY A 77 1.21 10.48 1.63
C GLY A 77 2.14 9.31 1.94
N GLN A 78 3.08 9.02 1.04
CA GLN A 78 4.10 7.98 1.22
C GLN A 78 5.01 8.26 2.40
N GLN A 79 5.61 9.46 2.48
CA GLN A 79 6.51 9.80 3.59
C GLN A 79 5.77 9.80 4.94
N LYS A 80 4.50 10.23 4.95
CA LYS A 80 3.64 10.11 6.13
C LYS A 80 3.53 8.66 6.60
N MET A 81 3.21 7.73 5.71
CA MET A 81 3.02 6.32 6.09
C MET A 81 4.33 5.62 6.47
N ILE A 82 5.43 5.93 5.80
CA ILE A 82 6.78 5.45 6.17
C ILE A 82 7.14 5.93 7.58
N SER A 83 6.92 7.22 7.87
CA SER A 83 7.17 7.80 9.19
C SER A 83 6.33 7.11 10.27
N ILE A 84 5.05 6.87 9.98
CA ILE A 84 4.14 6.19 10.91
C ILE A 84 4.64 4.78 11.26
N LYS A 85 4.98 3.97 10.26
CA LYS A 85 5.51 2.62 10.52
C LYS A 85 6.84 2.66 11.29
N LYS A 86 7.73 3.58 10.93
CA LYS A 86 9.04 3.74 11.58
C LYS A 86 8.93 4.08 13.07
N HIS A 87 8.02 4.99 13.43
CA HIS A 87 7.97 5.55 14.78
C HIS A 87 6.91 4.91 15.68
N PHE A 88 5.82 4.38 15.11
CA PHE A 88 4.72 3.78 15.87
C PHE A 88 4.55 2.28 15.63
N GLY A 89 5.29 1.69 14.69
CA GLY A 89 5.30 0.24 14.43
C GLY A 89 4.04 -0.32 13.78
N THR A 90 2.97 0.47 13.62
CA THR A 90 1.71 0.04 13.01
C THR A 90 1.01 1.16 12.25
N THR A 91 0.23 0.80 11.24
CA THR A 91 -0.68 1.70 10.51
C THR A 91 -2.11 1.73 11.07
N LYS A 92 -2.41 0.93 12.10
CA LYS A 92 -3.75 0.85 12.72
C LYS A 92 -4.24 2.22 13.19
N GLY A 93 -5.47 2.59 12.85
CA GLY A 93 -6.08 3.87 13.23
C GLY A 93 -5.44 5.10 12.56
N ARG A 94 -4.71 4.92 11.45
CA ARG A 94 -4.04 5.99 10.70
C ARG A 94 -4.48 6.00 9.24
N TYR A 95 -5.12 7.07 8.80
CA TYR A 95 -5.69 7.20 7.46
C TYR A 95 -5.01 8.30 6.63
N LEU A 96 -5.31 8.29 5.33
CA LEU A 96 -5.14 9.44 4.44
C LEU A 96 -6.38 10.34 4.48
N TYR A 97 -6.18 11.65 4.31
CA TYR A 97 -7.24 12.59 3.99
C TYR A 97 -6.90 13.27 2.67
N LEU A 98 -7.85 13.30 1.74
CA LEU A 98 -7.78 14.09 0.52
C LEU A 98 -8.65 15.33 0.73
N SER A 99 -8.03 16.50 0.68
CA SER A 99 -8.69 17.79 0.89
C SER A 99 -9.03 18.42 -0.46
N GLY A 100 -10.32 18.72 -0.71
CA GLY A 100 -10.76 19.46 -1.90
C GLY A 100 -10.06 20.81 -2.02
N TRP A 101 -9.96 21.53 -0.89
CA TRP A 101 -9.18 22.77 -0.80
C TRP A 101 -7.74 22.65 -1.31
N MET A 102 -6.99 21.61 -0.89
CA MET A 102 -5.61 21.43 -1.37
C MET A 102 -5.54 21.00 -2.83
N VAL A 103 -6.55 20.29 -3.34
CA VAL A 103 -6.66 20.01 -4.78
C VAL A 103 -6.84 21.32 -5.55
N ALA A 104 -7.78 22.16 -5.15
CA ALA A 104 -8.02 23.47 -5.76
C ALA A 104 -6.76 24.35 -5.73
N ALA A 105 -6.07 24.41 -4.58
CA ALA A 105 -4.92 25.28 -4.40
C ALA A 105 -3.63 24.79 -5.09
N LEU A 106 -3.43 23.48 -5.24
CA LEU A 106 -2.11 22.93 -5.60
C LEU A 106 -2.11 21.95 -6.79
N ARG A 107 -3.27 21.43 -7.21
CA ARG A 107 -3.37 20.32 -8.17
C ARG A 107 -4.11 20.66 -9.46
N SER A 108 -4.79 21.80 -9.48
CA SER A 108 -5.45 22.35 -10.66
C SER A 108 -4.46 22.65 -11.78
N GLU A 109 -4.78 22.26 -13.01
CA GLU A 109 -4.03 22.65 -14.22
C GLU A 109 -4.06 24.17 -14.46
N PHE A 110 -5.06 24.86 -13.90
CA PHE A 110 -5.19 26.32 -13.94
C PHE A 110 -4.27 27.04 -12.93
N GLY A 111 -3.47 26.30 -12.15
CA GLY A 111 -2.75 26.84 -11.01
C GLY A 111 -3.66 27.06 -9.80
N PRO A 112 -3.21 27.82 -8.79
CA PRO A 112 -3.95 27.96 -7.53
C PRO A 112 -5.32 28.60 -7.69
N LEU A 113 -6.36 27.89 -7.25
CA LEU A 113 -7.76 28.35 -7.24
C LEU A 113 -8.32 28.43 -5.81
N PRO A 114 -9.35 29.27 -5.59
CA PRO A 114 -10.13 29.19 -4.36
C PRO A 114 -10.93 27.89 -4.31
N ASP A 115 -11.30 27.50 -3.10
CA ASP A 115 -12.05 26.29 -2.79
C ASP A 115 -13.54 26.43 -3.13
N GLN A 116 -13.83 26.39 -4.43
CA GLN A 116 -15.16 26.61 -5.02
C GLN A 116 -15.45 25.63 -6.16
N SER A 117 -14.81 24.46 -6.16
CA SER A 117 -15.01 23.40 -7.17
C SER A 117 -14.82 23.85 -8.64
N MET A 118 -13.93 24.82 -8.87
CA MET A 118 -13.69 25.38 -10.22
C MET A 118 -12.57 24.67 -11.00
N HIS A 119 -11.78 23.82 -10.33
CA HIS A 119 -10.74 23.03 -10.98
C HIS A 119 -11.35 21.87 -11.78
N GLU A 120 -10.57 21.30 -12.70
CA GLU A 120 -10.94 20.08 -13.40
C GLU A 120 -11.18 18.93 -12.42
N LYS A 121 -12.42 18.43 -12.37
CA LYS A 121 -12.83 17.41 -11.39
C LYS A 121 -12.02 16.12 -11.42
N THR A 122 -11.31 15.85 -12.53
CA THR A 122 -10.41 14.70 -12.68
C THR A 122 -9.21 14.77 -11.74
N SER A 123 -8.84 15.96 -11.24
CA SER A 123 -7.72 16.13 -10.30
C SER A 123 -7.97 15.49 -8.94
N VAL A 124 -9.23 15.35 -8.52
CA VAL A 124 -9.61 14.61 -7.31
C VAL A 124 -9.29 13.11 -7.43
N PRO A 125 -9.89 12.34 -8.35
CA PRO A 125 -9.58 10.91 -8.49
C PRO A 125 -8.12 10.65 -8.94
N ALA A 126 -7.51 11.56 -9.72
CA ALA A 126 -6.10 11.44 -10.08
C ALA A 126 -5.18 11.48 -8.84
N LEU A 127 -5.47 12.36 -7.87
CA LEU A 127 -4.72 12.39 -6.61
C LEU A 127 -4.94 11.12 -5.78
N ILE A 128 -6.15 10.53 -5.78
CA ILE A 128 -6.40 9.23 -5.11
C ILE A 128 -5.53 8.14 -5.72
N GLU A 129 -5.50 8.03 -7.05
CA GLU A 129 -4.68 7.05 -7.77
C GLU A 129 -3.18 7.26 -7.52
N GLU A 130 -2.72 8.51 -7.55
CA GLU A 130 -1.34 8.88 -7.25
C GLU A 130 -0.95 8.48 -5.82
N LEU A 131 -1.76 8.82 -4.81
CA LEU A 131 -1.52 8.44 -3.41
C LEU A 131 -1.32 6.93 -3.27
N TYR A 132 -2.24 6.14 -3.82
CA TYR A 132 -2.13 4.68 -3.73
C TYR A 132 -0.99 4.10 -4.57
N THR A 133 -0.64 4.72 -5.70
CA THR A 133 0.54 4.34 -6.48
C THR A 133 1.82 4.49 -5.67
N PHE A 134 1.98 5.62 -4.99
CA PHE A 134 3.15 5.86 -4.14
C PHE A 134 3.17 4.94 -2.90
N LEU A 135 2.02 4.62 -2.30
CA LEU A 135 1.96 3.65 -1.20
C LEU A 135 2.28 2.22 -1.64
N ARG A 136 1.76 1.78 -2.80
CA ARG A 136 2.12 0.47 -3.40
C ARG A 136 3.61 0.39 -3.70
N GLN A 137 4.20 1.49 -4.18
CA GLN A 137 5.64 1.52 -4.44
C GLN A 137 6.48 1.47 -3.16
N ALA A 138 5.98 2.02 -2.05
CA ALA A 138 6.63 1.88 -0.74
C ALA A 138 6.65 0.42 -0.28
N ASP A 139 5.53 -0.30 -0.44
CA ASP A 139 5.46 -1.74 -0.17
C ASP A 139 6.46 -2.52 -1.03
N ALA A 140 6.45 -2.29 -2.34
CA ALA A 140 7.32 -2.98 -3.28
C ALA A 140 8.81 -2.77 -2.94
N ARG A 141 9.18 -1.54 -2.57
CA ARG A 141 10.55 -1.21 -2.16
C ARG A 141 10.94 -1.92 -0.86
N GLU A 142 10.12 -1.88 0.18
CA GLU A 142 10.43 -2.53 1.47
C GLU A 142 10.51 -4.05 1.34
N LEU A 143 9.54 -4.66 0.66
CA LEU A 143 9.59 -6.10 0.34
C LEU A 143 10.83 -6.44 -0.50
N GLY A 144 11.19 -5.59 -1.47
CA GLY A 144 12.42 -5.75 -2.24
C GLY A 144 13.69 -5.71 -1.39
N MET A 145 13.73 -4.92 -0.31
CA MET A 145 14.85 -4.95 0.64
C MET A 145 14.85 -6.26 1.45
N LEU A 146 13.68 -6.71 1.93
CA LEU A 146 13.56 -7.97 2.66
C LEU A 146 13.99 -9.18 1.81
N PHE A 147 13.65 -9.23 0.53
CA PHE A 147 14.09 -10.32 -0.35
C PHE A 147 15.61 -10.30 -0.58
N ARG A 148 16.24 -9.12 -0.72
CA ARG A 148 17.70 -9.04 -0.81
C ARG A 148 18.39 -9.48 0.48
N GLU A 149 17.81 -9.17 1.63
CA GLU A 149 18.31 -9.69 2.91
C GLU A 149 18.13 -11.20 3.00
N LEU A 150 17.01 -11.73 2.51
CA LEU A 150 16.73 -13.17 2.48
C LEU A 150 17.76 -13.91 1.62
N ASP A 151 18.09 -13.37 0.45
CA ASP A 151 19.10 -13.95 -0.44
C ASP A 151 20.46 -14.03 0.24
N LYS A 152 20.91 -12.92 0.84
CA LYS A 152 22.17 -12.89 1.60
C LYS A 152 22.19 -13.90 2.75
N ALA A 153 21.07 -14.06 3.46
CA ALA A 153 20.97 -15.02 4.56
C ALA A 153 21.02 -16.47 4.07
N LYS A 154 20.35 -16.78 2.95
CA LYS A 154 20.42 -18.09 2.28
C LYS A 154 21.85 -18.40 1.81
N GLU A 155 22.51 -17.45 1.15
CA GLU A 155 23.90 -17.58 0.67
C GLU A 155 24.89 -17.82 1.82
N ALA A 156 24.67 -17.18 2.97
CA ALA A 156 25.49 -17.35 4.17
C ALA A 156 25.17 -18.62 4.97
N GLY A 157 24.14 -19.39 4.60
CA GLY A 157 23.67 -20.56 5.36
C GLY A 157 23.07 -20.22 6.73
N ASP A 158 22.67 -18.96 6.97
CA ASP A 158 22.07 -18.52 8.24
C ASP A 158 20.59 -18.90 8.29
N ALA A 159 20.33 -20.12 8.78
CA ALA A 159 18.97 -20.66 8.89
C ALA A 159 18.06 -19.84 9.81
N VAL A 160 18.60 -19.26 10.89
CA VAL A 160 17.82 -18.47 11.86
C VAL A 160 17.36 -17.18 11.22
N THR A 161 18.26 -16.44 10.59
CA THR A 161 17.91 -15.20 9.88
C THR A 161 17.00 -15.46 8.70
N THR A 162 17.24 -16.54 7.94
CA THR A 162 16.38 -16.97 6.83
C THR A 162 14.94 -17.17 7.30
N HIS A 163 14.72 -17.95 8.36
CA HIS A 163 13.38 -18.18 8.89
C HIS A 163 12.73 -16.88 9.40
N ARG A 164 13.49 -16.05 10.12
CA ARG A 164 13.01 -14.75 10.60
C ARG A 164 12.56 -13.84 9.45
N LEU A 165 13.29 -13.82 8.33
CA LEU A 165 12.97 -12.98 7.17
C LEU A 165 11.76 -13.50 6.41
N LEU A 166 11.62 -14.81 6.24
CA LEU A 166 10.40 -15.42 5.68
C LEU A 166 9.15 -15.02 6.47
N HIS A 167 9.22 -15.09 7.80
CA HIS A 167 8.12 -14.65 8.66
C HIS A 167 7.80 -13.15 8.48
N LYS A 168 8.83 -12.29 8.43
CA LYS A 168 8.63 -10.85 8.18
C LYS A 168 7.99 -10.55 6.82
N ILE A 169 8.30 -11.35 5.79
CA ILE A 169 7.70 -11.22 4.46
C ILE A 169 6.23 -11.65 4.51
N ASP A 170 5.92 -12.77 5.16
CA ASP A 170 4.55 -13.30 5.26
C ASP A 170 3.63 -12.41 6.10
N GLU A 171 4.17 -11.78 7.14
CA GLU A 171 3.45 -10.84 8.02
C GLU A 171 3.61 -9.37 7.63
N TYR A 172 4.14 -9.08 6.43
CA TYR A 172 4.42 -7.72 6.02
C TYR A 172 3.17 -6.81 6.11
N GLN A 173 3.26 -5.78 6.96
CA GLN A 173 2.22 -4.75 7.06
C GLN A 173 2.36 -3.73 5.93
N THR A 174 1.34 -3.68 5.06
CA THR A 174 1.24 -2.74 3.95
C THR A 174 1.14 -1.28 4.41
N HIS A 175 1.65 -0.36 3.60
CA HIS A 175 1.43 1.08 3.73
C HIS A 175 0.04 1.51 3.25
N ILE A 176 -0.71 0.64 2.57
CA ILE A 176 -2.07 0.90 2.10
C ILE A 176 -3.01 1.01 3.31
N VAL A 177 -3.58 2.19 3.47
CA VAL A 177 -4.53 2.53 4.54
C VAL A 177 -5.77 3.20 3.96
N PRO A 178 -6.89 3.25 4.70
CA PRO A 178 -8.06 3.98 4.26
C PRO A 178 -7.80 5.46 3.95
N ILE A 179 -8.58 5.98 3.02
CA ILE A 179 -8.63 7.39 2.66
C ILE A 179 -10.05 7.91 2.90
N ILE A 180 -10.17 9.06 3.55
CA ILE A 180 -11.38 9.87 3.54
C ILE A 180 -11.20 10.87 2.41
N ALA A 181 -12.01 10.75 1.36
CA ALA A 181 -11.88 11.54 0.15
C ALA A 181 -13.01 12.57 0.06
N ASP A 182 -12.63 13.83 0.01
CA ASP A 182 -13.52 14.96 -0.23
C ASP A 182 -13.96 15.00 -1.70
N ILE A 183 -15.25 15.23 -1.93
CA ILE A 183 -15.88 15.32 -3.26
C ILE A 183 -16.60 16.67 -3.45
N ASP A 184 -16.34 17.64 -2.56
CA ASP A 184 -17.09 18.88 -2.47
C ASP A 184 -18.61 18.61 -2.42
N ALA A 185 -19.33 18.94 -3.50
CA ALA A 185 -20.76 18.73 -3.67
C ALA A 185 -21.14 17.85 -4.88
N GLY A 186 -20.19 17.16 -5.54
CA GLY A 186 -20.53 16.26 -6.67
C GLY A 186 -19.41 15.72 -7.55
#